data_AF-A0A7S1Y1F1-F1
#
_entry.id   AF-A0A7S1Y1F1-F1
#
_cell.length_a   1.000
_cell.length_b   1.000
_cell.length_c   1.000
_cell.angle_alpha   90.00
_cell.angle_beta   90.00
_cell.angle_gamma   90.00
#
_symmetry.space_group_name_H-M   'P 1'
#
loop_
_entity.id
_entity.type
_entity.pdbx_description
1 polymer ?
#
loop_
_entity_poly.entity_id
_entity_poly.type
_entity_poly.pdbx_seq_one_letter_code
_entity_poly.pdbx_strand_id
1 'polypeptide(L)'
;MVAITALTTIFEQIVSRPENVAFRRIRRNHEQFHQDIGRHDGGKELLLAAGFRLGEIDEVPCFISSEPNVETDLDAWTDWFDLLTATLEILQGNSSDKRKR
;
A
#
# COMPACT_ATOMS: atom_id res chain seq x y z
N MET A 1 3.73 6.90 16.87
CA MET A 1 4.38 6.43 15.62
C MET A 1 3.95 5.03 15.18
N VAL A 2 3.00 4.36 15.84
CA VAL A 2 2.57 2.98 15.51
C VAL A 2 2.06 2.85 14.06
N ALA A 3 1.27 3.82 13.57
CA ALA A 3 0.75 3.80 12.21
C ALA A 3 1.83 3.82 11.12
N ILE A 4 2.83 4.69 11.26
CA ILE A 4 3.93 4.79 10.30
C ILE A 4 4.69 3.46 10.26
N THR A 5 5.04 2.90 11.43
CA THR A 5 5.73 1.60 11.50
C THR A 5 4.90 0.48 10.85
N ALA A 6 3.61 0.38 11.16
CA ALA A 6 2.74 -0.64 10.57
C ALA A 6 2.62 -0.49 9.05
N LEU A 7 2.46 0.74 8.55
CA LEU A 7 2.42 1.03 7.12
C LEU A 7 3.76 0.70 6.46
N THR A 8 4.89 1.12 7.04
CA THR A 8 6.23 0.77 6.56
C THR A 8 6.38 -0.74 6.40
N THR A 9 6.01 -1.52 7.43
CA THR A 9 6.07 -3.00 7.36
C THR A 9 5.21 -3.57 6.23
N ILE A 10 3.99 -3.05 6.03
CA ILE A 10 3.12 -3.49 4.93
C ILE A 10 3.77 -3.21 3.57
N PHE A 11 4.25 -1.99 3.34
CA PHE A 11 4.84 -1.61 2.06
C PHE A 11 6.18 -2.33 1.80
N GLU A 12 7.00 -2.57 2.84
CA GLU A 12 8.22 -3.39 2.73
C GLU A 12 7.91 -4.82 2.28
N GLN A 13 6.89 -5.45 2.87
CA GLN A 13 6.47 -6.80 2.46
C GLN A 13 6.03 -6.83 0.99
N ILE A 14 5.22 -5.86 0.57
CA ILE A 14 4.74 -5.76 -0.81
C ILE A 14 5.90 -5.54 -1.79
N VAL A 15 6.76 -4.55 -1.54
CA VAL A 15 7.90 -4.23 -2.41
C VAL A 15 8.87 -5.41 -2.50
N SER A 16 9.05 -6.16 -1.41
CA SER A 16 9.95 -7.33 -1.39
C SER A 16 9.44 -8.53 -2.19
N ARG A 17 8.12 -8.67 -2.32
CA ARG A 17 7.43 -9.80 -2.97
C ARG A 17 6.12 -9.32 -3.60
N PRO A 18 6.19 -8.50 -4.67
CA PRO A 18 5.01 -7.89 -5.26
C PRO A 18 4.01 -8.94 -5.74
N GLU A 19 4.46 -10.09 -6.26
CA GLU A 19 3.63 -11.19 -6.72
C GLU A 19 2.76 -11.82 -5.61
N ASN A 20 3.13 -11.64 -4.33
CA ASN A 20 2.38 -12.20 -3.22
C ASN A 20 1.13 -11.39 -2.90
N VAL A 21 0.01 -11.85 -3.45
CA VAL A 21 -1.31 -11.23 -3.29
C VAL A 21 -1.73 -11.06 -1.82
N ALA A 22 -1.28 -11.93 -0.91
CA ALA A 22 -1.64 -11.83 0.51
C ALA A 22 -1.17 -10.52 1.16
N PHE A 23 -0.01 -9.99 0.76
CA PHE A 23 0.53 -8.73 1.29
C PHE A 23 -0.23 -7.50 0.80
N ARG A 24 -0.92 -7.63 -0.34
CA ARG A 24 -1.70 -6.55 -0.98
C ARG A 24 -3.18 -6.58 -0.62
N ARG A 25 -3.56 -7.37 0.39
CA ARG A 25 -4.93 -7.54 0.90
C ARG A 25 -4.96 -7.22 2.39
N ILE A 26 -5.51 -6.07 2.75
CA ILE A 26 -5.53 -5.59 4.14
C ILE A 26 -6.96 -5.61 4.65
N ARG A 27 -7.26 -6.51 5.59
CA ARG A 27 -8.60 -6.67 6.18
C ARG A 27 -8.94 -5.47 7.07
N ARG A 28 -10.04 -4.81 6.76
CA ARG A 28 -10.50 -3.58 7.44
C ARG A 28 -11.17 -3.86 8.79
N ASN A 29 -11.73 -5.05 8.98
CA ASN A 29 -12.35 -5.49 10.22
C ASN A 29 -11.36 -6.14 11.20
N HIS A 30 -10.07 -6.25 10.84
CA HIS A 30 -9.06 -6.81 11.73
C HIS A 30 -8.74 -5.83 12.86
N GLU A 31 -8.74 -6.30 14.11
CA GLU A 31 -8.55 -5.45 15.28
C GLU A 31 -7.20 -4.70 15.24
N GLN A 32 -6.12 -5.42 14.91
CA GLN A 32 -4.79 -4.81 14.77
C GLN A 32 -4.77 -3.71 13.70
N PHE A 33 -5.49 -3.88 12.59
CA PHE A 33 -5.58 -2.85 11.56
C PHE A 33 -6.24 -1.60 12.13
N HIS A 34 -7.34 -1.75 12.88
CA HIS A 34 -8.02 -0.62 13.50
C HIS A 34 -7.11 0.10 14.52
N GLN A 35 -6.41 -0.65 15.37
CA GLN A 35 -5.52 -0.10 16.40
C GLN A 35 -4.28 0.58 15.82
N ASP A 36 -3.70 0.04 14.75
CA ASP A 36 -2.44 0.54 14.22
C ASP A 36 -2.63 1.59 13.14
N ILE A 37 -3.68 1.48 12.32
CA ILE A 37 -3.85 2.30 11.12
C ILE A 37 -5.23 2.96 11.11
N GLY A 38 -6.31 2.18 11.23
CA GLY A 38 -7.67 2.60 10.95
C GLY A 38 -8.24 3.70 11.86
N ARG A 39 -7.70 3.84 13.08
CA ARG A 39 -8.07 4.91 14.04
C ARG A 39 -7.27 6.20 13.88
N HIS A 40 -6.20 6.18 13.08
CA HIS A 40 -5.31 7.34 12.90
C HIS A 40 -5.70 8.11 11.64
N ASP A 41 -5.83 9.43 11.77
CA ASP A 41 -6.10 10.31 10.64
C ASP A 41 -5.00 10.17 9.58
N GLY A 42 -5.41 10.01 8.32
CA GLY A 42 -4.50 9.82 7.19
C GLY A 42 -4.07 8.37 6.96
N GLY A 43 -4.28 7.46 7.92
CA GLY A 43 -3.81 6.07 7.80
C GLY A 43 -4.51 5.30 6.67
N LYS A 44 -5.82 5.50 6.53
CA LYS A 44 -6.63 4.89 5.44
C LYS A 44 -6.41 5.62 4.13
N GLU A 45 -6.30 6.94 4.20
CA GLU A 45 -6.11 7.83 3.07
C GLU A 45 -4.77 7.56 2.37
N LEU A 46 -3.72 7.22 3.13
CA LEU A 46 -2.43 6.82 2.55
C LEU A 46 -2.56 5.54 1.72
N LEU A 47 -3.28 4.52 2.21
CA LEU A 47 -3.53 3.30 1.43
C LEU A 47 -4.24 3.61 0.12
N LEU A 48 -5.27 4.46 0.18
CA LEU A 48 -6.00 4.89 -1.03
C LEU A 48 -5.11 5.68 -1.99
N ALA A 49 -4.27 6.59 -1.47
CA ALA A 49 -3.33 7.38 -2.27
C ALA A 49 -2.26 6.49 -2.92
N ALA A 50 -1.87 5.39 -2.29
CA ALA A 50 -0.95 4.39 -2.82
C ALA A 50 -1.61 3.40 -3.80
N GLY A 51 -2.83 3.70 -4.27
CA GLY A 51 -3.52 2.93 -5.30
C GLY A 51 -4.34 1.74 -4.79
N PHE A 52 -4.47 1.55 -3.47
CA PHE A 52 -5.40 0.56 -2.94
C PHE A 52 -6.85 1.01 -3.17
N ARG A 53 -7.72 0.04 -3.39
CA ARG A 53 -9.16 0.27 -3.52
C ARG A 53 -9.90 -0.44 -2.40
N LEU A 54 -11.06 0.10 -2.04
CA LEU A 54 -12.01 -0.61 -1.18
C LEU A 54 -12.61 -1.77 -1.97
N GLY A 55 -12.67 -2.93 -1.34
CA GLY A 55 -13.32 -4.11 -1.90
C GLY A 55 -13.63 -5.12 -0.82
N GLU A 56 -14.03 -6.32 -1.24
CA GLU A 56 -14.37 -7.43 -0.36
C GLU A 56 -13.77 -8.72 -0.92
N ILE A 57 -13.32 -9.60 -0.02
CA ILE A 57 -12.82 -10.93 -0.35
C ILE A 57 -13.51 -11.89 0.59
N ASP A 58 -14.27 -12.83 0.03
CA ASP A 58 -15.09 -13.77 0.82
C ASP A 58 -15.94 -13.03 1.87
N GLU A 59 -16.62 -11.95 1.45
CA GLU A 59 -17.44 -11.06 2.29
C GLU A 59 -16.67 -10.28 3.37
N VAL A 60 -15.33 -10.35 3.39
CA VAL A 60 -14.49 -9.58 4.31
C VAL A 60 -14.06 -8.26 3.68
N PRO A 61 -14.40 -7.10 4.27
CA PRO A 61 -14.01 -5.79 3.74
C PRO A 61 -12.49 -5.61 3.79
N CYS A 62 -11.91 -5.26 2.65
CA CYS A 62 -10.46 -5.13 2.48
C CYS A 62 -10.07 -3.82 1.77
N PHE A 63 -8.84 -3.36 2.02
CA PHE A 63 -8.09 -2.60 1.03
C PHE A 63 -7.34 -3.58 0.13
N ILE A 64 -7.45 -3.39 -1.19
CA ILE A 64 -6.88 -4.30 -2.18
C ILE A 64 -6.06 -3.47 -3.17
N SER A 65 -4.80 -3.85 -3.36
CA SER A 65 -3.97 -3.38 -4.47
C SER A 65 -3.89 -4.49 -5.51
N SER A 66 -4.28 -4.17 -6.75
CA SER A 66 -4.37 -5.16 -7.84
C SER A 66 -3.17 -4.97 -8.77
N GLU A 67 -2.42 -6.05 -8.98
CA GLU A 67 -1.35 -6.07 -9.97
C GLU A 67 -1.93 -5.91 -11.39
N PRO A 68 -1.42 -4.97 -12.18
CA PRO A 68 -1.71 -4.93 -13.61
C PRO A 68 -1.19 -6.19 -14.31
N ASN A 69 -1.85 -6.62 -15.39
CA ASN A 69 -1.36 -7.75 -16.16
C ASN A 69 -0.12 -7.35 -16.98
N VAL A 70 1.04 -7.80 -16.50
CA VAL A 70 2.36 -7.50 -17.08
C VAL A 70 2.50 -7.96 -18.53
N GLU A 71 1.82 -9.03 -18.94
CA GLU A 71 1.89 -9.54 -20.32
C GLU A 71 1.21 -8.60 -21.31
N THR A 72 0.23 -7.84 -20.83
CA THR A 72 -0.57 -6.93 -21.65
C THR A 72 -0.15 -5.47 -21.52
N ASP A 73 0.41 -5.08 -20.37
CA ASP A 73 0.73 -3.69 -20.05
C ASP A 73 1.84 -3.60 -18.99
N LEU A 74 3.09 -3.58 -19.47
CA LEU A 74 4.28 -3.46 -18.62
C LEU A 74 4.41 -2.06 -18.01
N ASP A 75 3.94 -1.02 -18.71
CA ASP A 75 4.00 0.36 -18.23
C ASP A 75 3.07 0.53 -17.02
N ALA A 76 1.83 0.03 -17.11
CA ALA A 76 0.91 0.04 -15.99
C ALA A 76 1.46 -0.73 -14.78
N TRP A 77 2.11 -1.88 -15.00
CA TRP A 77 2.77 -2.62 -13.93
C TRP A 77 3.88 -1.80 -13.28
N THR A 78 4.69 -1.11 -14.08
CA THR A 78 5.79 -0.27 -13.61
C THR A 78 5.27 0.91 -12.79
N ASP A 79 4.27 1.63 -13.29
CA ASP A 79 3.63 2.75 -12.57
C ASP A 79 3.04 2.29 -11.22
N TRP A 80 2.42 1.11 -11.21
CA TRP A 80 1.89 0.51 -9.99
C TRP A 80 3.00 0.20 -8.97
N PHE A 81 4.11 -0.39 -9.41
CA PHE A 81 5.22 -0.74 -8.53
C PHE A 81 6.00 0.50 -8.05
N ASP A 82 6.20 1.48 -8.92
CA ASP A 82 6.84 2.75 -8.60
C ASP A 82 6.04 3.53 -7.55
N LEU A 83 4.71 3.54 -7.64
CA LEU A 83 3.85 4.18 -6.63
C LEU A 83 4.00 3.54 -5.24
N LEU A 84 4.07 2.20 -5.18
CA LEU A 84 4.27 1.48 -3.93
C LEU A 84 5.65 1.77 -3.33
N THR A 85 6.68 1.80 -4.16
CA THR A 85 8.06 2.11 -3.76
C THR A 85 8.19 3.56 -3.29
N ALA A 86 7.62 4.51 -4.02
CA ALA A 86 7.59 5.92 -3.62
C ALA A 86 6.85 6.13 -2.29
N THR A 87 5.75 5.41 -2.07
CA THR A 87 5.03 5.45 -0.79
C THR A 87 5.90 4.93 0.36
N LEU A 88 6.65 3.85 0.14
CA LEU A 88 7.59 3.31 1.12
C LEU A 88 8.71 4.32 1.45
N GLU A 89 9.31 4.95 0.43
CA GLU A 89 10.35 5.97 0.62
C GLU A 89 9.85 7.14 1.47
N ILE A 90 8.61 7.61 1.21
CA ILE A 90 7.97 8.68 2.01
C ILE A 90 7.82 8.23 3.47
N LEU A 91 7.34 7.01 3.71
CA LEU A 91 7.16 6.46 5.06
C LEU A 91 8.49 6.30 5.81
N GLN A 92 9.57 5.98 5.11
CA GLN A 92 10.91 5.86 5.68
C GLN A 92 11.61 7.23 5.86
N GLY A 93 11.02 8.32 5.37
CA GLY A 93 11.63 9.66 5.41
C GLY A 93 12.72 9.88 4.37
N ASN A 94 12.87 8.96 3.41
CA ASN A 94 13.87 8.99 2.33
C ASN A 94 13.35 9.79 1.13
N SER A 95 12.79 10.97 1.36
CA SER A 95 12.22 11.78 0.28
C SER A 95 13.30 12.15 -0.74
N SER A 96 13.28 11.49 -1.90
CA SER A 96 14.00 11.90 -3.10
C SER A 96 13.42 13.23 -3.58
N ASP A 97 13.91 14.36 -3.03
CA ASP A 97 13.56 15.69 -3.51
C ASP A 97 14.13 15.88 -4.93
N LYS A 98 13.36 15.44 -5.92
CA LYS A 98 13.50 15.81 -7.33
C LYS A 98 12.34 16.72 -7.76
N ARG A 99 11.99 17.73 -6.96
CA ARG A 99 11.32 18.91 -7.53
C ARG A 99 12.38 19.91 -7.94
N LYS A 100 12.80 19.80 -9.21
CA LYS A 100 13.56 20.84 -9.91
C LYS A 100 12.88 22.20 -9.66
N ARG A 101 13.59 23.11 -8.99
CA ARG A 101 13.41 24.55 -9.15
C ARG A 101 13.92 24.97 -10.53
#